data_AF-A0A938RUB7-F1
#
_entry.id   AF-A0A938RUB7-F1
#
_cell.length_a   1.000
_cell.length_b   1.000
_cell.length_c   1.000
_cell.angle_alpha   90.00
_cell.angle_beta   90.00
_cell.angle_gamma   90.00
#
_symmetry.space_group_name_H-M   'P 1'
#
loop_
_entity.id
_entity.type
_entity.pdbx_description
1 polymer ?
#
loop_
_entity_poly.entity_id
_entity_poly.type
_entity_poly.pdbx_seq_one_letter_code
_entity_poly.pdbx_strand_id
1 'polypeptide(L)'
;MIQTQMVAAACCAAILALGACEATVCAGGNCTCPSNQTCSFDTCTAATSGCNFACSSGATCTGTCGPGCNVSCGGKSCTHSVGAGSNVACTAGSCTITCEGSCTVSGSVSLTCGGGTSKSVAGCQ
;
A
#
# COMPACT_ATOMS: atom_id res chain seq x y z
N MET A 1 -38.58 15.31 -2.29
CA MET A 1 -38.44 13.85 -2.45
C MET A 1 -37.39 13.63 -3.52
N ILE A 2 -36.29 12.92 -3.18
CA ILE A 2 -35.53 11.97 -4.02
C ILE A 2 -35.05 12.53 -5.39
N GLN A 3 -33.75 12.71 -5.67
CA GLN A 3 -32.82 11.60 -5.89
C GLN A 3 -31.35 12.05 -5.98
N THR A 4 -30.50 11.26 -5.32
CA THR A 4 -29.03 11.25 -5.32
C THR A 4 -28.51 10.40 -6.50
N GLN A 5 -27.24 10.61 -6.90
CA GLN A 5 -26.37 9.76 -7.76
C GLN A 5 -26.49 10.04 -9.29
N MET A 6 -25.45 10.04 -10.15
CA MET A 6 -24.18 9.30 -10.19
C MET A 6 -23.34 9.78 -11.42
N VAL A 7 -22.00 9.68 -11.34
CA VAL A 7 -20.99 9.54 -12.44
C VAL A 7 -20.65 10.73 -13.38
N ALA A 8 -19.43 11.28 -13.21
CA ALA A 8 -18.55 11.81 -14.26
C ALA A 8 -17.12 11.83 -13.68
N ALA A 9 -16.18 10.92 -13.93
CA ALA A 9 -15.73 10.30 -15.18
C ALA A 9 -15.42 11.36 -16.26
N ALA A 10 -14.30 12.07 -16.09
CA ALA A 10 -13.37 12.49 -17.15
C ALA A 10 -12.48 13.65 -16.67
N CYS A 11 -11.19 13.38 -16.47
CA CYS A 11 -10.13 14.19 -17.09
C CYS A 11 -8.77 13.56 -16.83
N CYS A 12 -8.21 12.92 -17.86
CA CYS A 12 -6.80 13.02 -18.24
C CYS A 12 -6.58 12.10 -19.44
N ALA A 13 -6.80 12.65 -20.63
CA ALA A 13 -6.36 12.03 -21.87
C ALA A 13 -4.87 12.35 -22.10
N ALA A 14 -4.18 11.37 -22.69
CA ALA A 14 -2.82 11.39 -23.25
C ALA A 14 -1.73 11.01 -22.20
N ILE A 15 -0.79 10.08 -22.41
CA ILE A 15 -0.12 9.54 -23.61
C ILE A 15 0.49 8.16 -23.23
N LEU A 16 0.37 7.16 -24.12
CA LEU A 16 1.12 5.89 -24.25
C LEU A 16 2.11 5.49 -23.11
N ALA A 17 1.66 4.66 -22.16
CA ALA A 17 2.49 3.66 -21.50
C ALA A 17 1.57 2.61 -20.83
N LEU A 18 1.88 1.33 -20.99
CA LEU A 18 1.18 0.23 -20.35
C LEU A 18 1.16 0.42 -18.83
N GLY A 19 -0.01 0.52 -18.23
CA GLY A 19 -0.15 0.54 -16.77
C GLY A 19 -1.57 0.87 -16.36
N ALA A 20 -2.42 -0.15 -16.28
CA ALA A 20 -3.75 -0.03 -15.70
C ALA A 20 -3.65 0.57 -14.28
N CYS A 21 -3.98 1.86 -14.15
CA CYS A 21 -4.26 2.49 -12.86
C CYS A 21 -5.71 3.01 -12.87
N GLU A 22 -6.63 2.21 -13.39
CA GLU A 22 -8.07 2.39 -13.19
C GLU A 22 -8.44 1.54 -11.96
N ALA A 23 -8.70 2.19 -10.82
CA ALA A 23 -9.17 1.64 -9.52
C ALA A 23 -8.18 1.66 -8.33
N THR A 24 -7.26 2.62 -8.27
CA THR A 24 -6.65 2.98 -6.97
C THR A 24 -7.63 3.88 -6.23
N VAL A 25 -8.49 3.31 -5.37
CA VAL A 25 -9.43 4.08 -4.55
C VAL A 25 -8.68 4.55 -3.30
N CYS A 26 -8.06 5.73 -3.37
CA CYS A 26 -7.50 6.41 -2.20
C CYS A 26 -8.44 7.52 -1.74
N ALA A 27 -9.13 7.32 -0.63
CA ALA A 27 -10.04 8.29 -0.03
C ALA A 27 -9.55 8.67 1.37
N GLY A 28 -9.09 9.91 1.56
CA GLY A 28 -8.78 10.49 2.87
C GLY A 28 -7.66 9.82 3.68
N GLY A 29 -6.91 8.89 3.08
CA GLY A 29 -5.88 8.07 3.75
C GLY A 29 -6.11 6.56 3.62
N ASN A 30 -7.26 6.12 3.12
CA ASN A 30 -7.56 4.72 2.89
C ASN A 30 -7.41 4.37 1.42
N CYS A 31 -6.49 3.48 1.11
CA CYS A 31 -6.13 3.05 -0.23
C CYS A 31 -6.41 1.58 -0.41
N THR A 32 -7.33 1.23 -1.30
CA THR A 32 -7.68 -0.17 -1.56
C THR A 32 -7.33 -0.54 -2.99
N CYS A 33 -6.54 -1.60 -3.16
CA CYS A 33 -6.28 -2.23 -4.44
C CYS A 33 -7.22 -3.43 -4.64
N PRO A 34 -8.07 -3.41 -5.69
CA PRO A 34 -8.94 -4.54 -5.99
C PRO A 34 -8.14 -5.78 -6.43
N SER A 35 -8.79 -6.95 -6.37
CA SER A 35 -8.17 -8.23 -6.70
C SER A 35 -7.68 -8.28 -8.15
N ASN A 36 -6.56 -8.97 -8.38
CA ASN A 36 -5.93 -9.14 -9.71
C ASN A 36 -5.58 -7.83 -10.44
N GLN A 37 -5.49 -6.71 -9.73
CA GLN A 37 -5.09 -5.42 -10.29
C GLN A 37 -3.66 -5.08 -9.88
N THR A 38 -3.03 -4.19 -10.61
CA THR A 38 -1.76 -3.60 -10.22
C THR A 38 -2.01 -2.17 -9.75
N CYS A 39 -1.67 -1.86 -8.50
CA CYS A 39 -1.83 -0.52 -7.93
C CYS A 39 -0.47 0.01 -7.50
N SER A 40 -0.08 1.19 -8.00
CA SER A 40 1.06 1.94 -7.46
C SER A 40 0.57 3.12 -6.64
N PHE A 41 0.95 3.14 -5.36
CA PHE A 41 0.58 4.12 -4.37
C PHE A 41 1.70 5.15 -4.11
N ASP A 42 2.48 5.49 -5.13
CA ASP A 42 3.53 6.53 -5.02
C ASP A 42 2.97 7.92 -4.67
N THR A 43 1.71 8.18 -5.04
CA THR A 43 1.01 9.45 -4.82
C THR A 43 0.30 9.55 -3.47
N CYS A 44 0.16 8.45 -2.71
CA CYS A 44 -0.06 8.56 -1.27
C CYS A 44 1.27 8.92 -0.63
N THR A 45 1.65 10.18 -0.84
CA THR A 45 2.94 10.72 -0.50
C THR A 45 3.31 10.30 0.91
N ALA A 46 4.56 9.85 1.05
CA ALA A 46 5.23 9.46 2.29
C ALA A 46 5.16 10.49 3.44
N ALA A 47 4.47 11.63 3.25
CA ALA A 47 4.13 12.61 4.27
C ALA A 47 2.78 12.34 4.96
N THR A 48 1.92 11.49 4.39
CA THR A 48 0.60 11.22 4.94
C THR A 48 0.72 10.16 6.03
N SER A 49 0.79 10.63 7.27
CA SER A 49 0.80 9.76 8.46
C SER A 49 -0.52 9.01 8.56
N GLY A 50 -0.49 7.72 8.90
CA GLY A 50 -1.72 6.98 9.18
C GLY A 50 -2.48 6.43 7.98
N CYS A 51 -1.88 6.38 6.78
CA CYS A 51 -2.55 5.77 5.64
C CYS A 51 -2.76 4.27 5.82
N ASN A 52 -3.91 3.78 5.35
CA ASN A 52 -4.27 2.37 5.39
C ASN A 52 -4.32 1.80 3.96
N PHE A 53 -3.43 0.86 3.65
CA PHE A 53 -3.35 0.17 2.37
C PHE A 53 -3.92 -1.22 2.49
N ALA A 54 -4.90 -1.54 1.66
CA ALA A 54 -5.49 -2.87 1.56
C ALA A 54 -5.26 -3.44 0.16
N CYS A 55 -4.45 -4.48 0.08
CA CYS A 55 -4.15 -5.19 -1.15
C CYS A 55 -4.87 -6.52 -1.19
N SER A 56 -5.90 -6.58 -2.04
CA SER A 56 -6.76 -7.74 -2.18
C SER A 56 -6.05 -8.90 -2.89
N SER A 57 -6.61 -10.10 -2.76
CA SER A 57 -6.08 -11.33 -3.36
C SER A 57 -5.72 -11.20 -4.84
N GLY A 58 -4.54 -11.69 -5.22
CA GLY A 58 -4.10 -11.66 -6.61
C GLY A 58 -3.60 -10.29 -7.09
N ALA A 59 -3.76 -9.23 -6.29
CA ALA A 59 -3.31 -7.90 -6.65
C ALA A 59 -1.77 -7.76 -6.53
N THR A 60 -1.20 -6.87 -7.32
CA THR A 60 0.19 -6.42 -7.18
C THR A 60 0.20 -4.99 -6.68
N CYS A 61 0.70 -4.78 -5.47
CA CYS A 61 0.74 -3.46 -4.86
C CYS A 61 2.16 -2.97 -4.70
N THR A 62 2.39 -1.74 -5.11
CA THR A 62 3.65 -1.05 -4.92
C THR A 62 3.41 0.32 -4.32
N GLY A 63 4.27 0.82 -3.45
CA GLY A 63 4.17 2.22 -3.02
C GLY A 63 4.95 2.57 -1.77
N THR A 64 4.82 3.82 -1.36
CA THR A 64 5.56 4.38 -0.23
C THR A 64 4.57 4.96 0.76
N CYS A 65 4.80 4.76 2.06
CA CYS A 65 4.04 5.38 3.12
C CYS A 65 4.92 6.03 4.15
N GLY A 66 4.38 7.09 4.76
CA GLY A 66 5.01 7.78 5.86
C GLY A 66 4.98 7.01 7.17
N PRO A 67 5.12 7.71 8.30
CA PRO A 67 5.04 7.10 9.62
C PRO A 67 3.61 6.69 9.99
N GLY A 68 3.47 5.66 10.82
CA GLY A 68 2.20 5.22 11.39
C GLY A 68 1.21 4.58 10.40
N CYS A 69 1.68 4.09 9.26
CA CYS A 69 0.80 3.52 8.24
C CYS A 69 0.38 2.09 8.57
N ASN A 70 -0.75 1.66 8.03
CA ASN A 70 -1.22 0.28 8.11
C ASN A 70 -1.23 -0.33 6.70
N VAL A 71 -0.53 -1.45 6.48
CA VAL A 71 -0.47 -2.13 5.19
C VAL A 71 -0.95 -3.56 5.35
N SER A 72 -2.09 -3.89 4.77
CA SER A 72 -2.64 -5.24 4.70
C SER A 72 -2.42 -5.82 3.32
N CYS A 73 -1.50 -6.77 3.23
CA CYS A 73 -1.10 -7.45 2.02
C CYS A 73 -1.66 -8.87 1.96
N GLY A 74 -2.81 -9.00 1.27
CA GLY A 74 -3.37 -10.27 0.85
C GLY A 74 -3.15 -10.56 -0.64
N GLY A 75 -2.40 -9.72 -1.34
CA GLY A 75 -2.19 -9.81 -2.79
C GLY A 75 -1.25 -10.92 -3.25
N LYS A 76 -0.96 -10.95 -4.56
CA LYS A 76 0.05 -11.83 -5.15
C LYS A 76 1.45 -11.34 -4.82
N SER A 77 1.65 -10.02 -4.95
CA SER A 77 2.93 -9.36 -4.69
C SER A 77 2.69 -8.01 -4.04
N CYS A 78 3.43 -7.72 -2.98
CA CYS A 78 3.31 -6.49 -2.21
C CYS A 78 4.71 -5.91 -1.97
N THR A 79 5.01 -4.75 -2.53
CA THR A 79 6.29 -4.06 -2.32
C THR A 79 6.03 -2.68 -1.75
N HIS A 80 6.22 -2.50 -0.45
CA HIS A 80 5.96 -1.22 0.20
C HIS A 80 7.14 -0.73 1.02
N SER A 81 7.44 0.56 0.92
CA SER A 81 8.32 1.27 1.83
C SER A 81 7.46 2.00 2.86
N VAL A 82 7.69 1.77 4.15
CA VAL A 82 6.89 2.37 5.23
C VAL A 82 7.79 3.06 6.25
N GLY A 83 7.33 4.19 6.79
CA GLY A 83 8.02 4.91 7.85
C GLY A 83 7.80 4.31 9.24
N ALA A 84 8.45 4.90 10.24
CA ALA A 84 8.40 4.45 11.62
C ALA A 84 6.97 4.39 12.21
N GLY A 85 6.73 3.45 13.13
CA GLY A 85 5.42 3.18 13.75
C GLY A 85 4.41 2.48 12.84
N SER A 86 4.82 1.98 11.67
CA SER A 86 3.89 1.35 10.73
C SER A 86 3.61 -0.11 11.08
N ASN A 87 2.40 -0.57 10.74
CA ASN A 87 1.94 -1.94 10.92
C ASN A 87 1.74 -2.59 9.56
N VAL A 88 2.33 -3.76 9.34
CA VAL A 88 2.23 -4.50 8.09
C VAL A 88 1.77 -5.92 8.35
N ALA A 89 0.67 -6.32 7.73
CA ALA A 89 0.10 -7.65 7.83
C ALA A 89 0.18 -8.33 6.46
N CYS A 90 0.97 -9.39 6.37
CA CYS A 90 1.12 -10.18 5.15
C CYS A 90 0.44 -11.53 5.32
N THR A 91 -0.73 -11.66 4.70
CA THR A 91 -1.56 -12.85 4.79
C THR A 91 -1.40 -13.76 3.58
N ALA A 92 -1.01 -13.23 2.42
CA ALA A 92 -0.77 -14.02 1.21
C ALA A 92 0.22 -13.36 0.25
N GLY A 93 0.82 -14.19 -0.60
CA GLY A 93 1.73 -13.77 -1.67
C GLY A 93 3.15 -13.45 -1.21
N SER A 94 3.90 -12.80 -2.10
CA SER A 94 5.25 -12.33 -1.83
C SER A 94 5.20 -10.90 -1.30
N CYS A 95 5.45 -10.73 0.00
CA CYS A 95 5.58 -9.41 0.60
C CYS A 95 7.04 -9.00 0.75
N THR A 96 7.40 -7.85 0.20
CA THR A 96 8.69 -7.19 0.36
C THR A 96 8.46 -5.83 0.98
N ILE A 97 8.88 -5.64 2.22
CA ILE A 97 8.62 -4.42 2.97
C ILE A 97 9.95 -3.78 3.35
N THR A 98 10.11 -2.51 3.01
CA THR A 98 11.22 -1.69 3.48
C THR A 98 10.72 -0.82 4.62
N CYS A 99 11.28 -1.00 5.80
CA CYS A 99 10.91 -0.24 6.99
C CYS A 99 11.99 0.75 7.37
N GLU A 100 11.66 2.03 7.39
CA GLU A 100 12.54 3.07 7.88
C GLU A 100 12.22 3.39 9.34
N GLY A 101 12.97 2.77 10.26
CA GLY A 101 12.80 2.92 11.70
C GLY A 101 12.09 1.73 12.38
N SER A 102 11.13 2.03 13.26
CA SER A 102 10.37 1.01 13.99
C SER A 102 9.14 0.57 13.19
N CYS A 103 8.91 -0.71 13.03
CA CYS A 103 7.70 -1.21 12.39
C CYS A 103 7.26 -2.50 13.01
N THR A 104 5.96 -2.78 12.95
CA THR A 104 5.40 -4.07 13.32
C THR A 104 5.03 -4.81 12.05
N VAL A 105 5.55 -6.02 11.84
CA VAL A 105 5.21 -6.87 10.72
C VAL A 105 4.76 -8.24 11.20
N SER A 106 3.66 -8.72 10.65
CA SER A 106 3.09 -10.03 10.94
C SER A 106 2.91 -10.85 9.67
N GLY A 107 3.24 -12.15 9.74
CA GLY A 107 3.11 -13.10 8.64
C GLY A 107 4.41 -13.34 7.86
N SER A 108 4.27 -13.90 6.66
CA SER A 108 5.41 -14.28 5.80
C SER A 108 5.86 -13.09 4.96
N VAL A 109 6.91 -12.40 5.40
CA VAL A 109 7.37 -11.15 4.79
C VAL A 109 8.90 -11.06 4.68
N SER A 110 9.35 -10.60 3.52
CA SER A 110 10.71 -10.14 3.28
C SER A 110 10.86 -8.71 3.77
N LEU A 111 11.08 -8.57 5.07
CA LEU A 111 11.35 -7.27 5.70
C LEU A 111 12.82 -6.87 5.55
N THR A 112 13.04 -5.64 5.10
CA THR A 112 14.32 -4.92 5.01
C THR A 112 14.24 -3.69 5.89
N CYS A 113 15.16 -3.52 6.84
CA CYS A 113 15.20 -2.34 7.72
C CYS A 113 16.16 -1.30 7.14
N GLY A 114 15.63 -0.17 6.67
CA GLY A 114 16.40 0.99 6.20
C GLY A 114 16.83 1.82 7.41
N GLY A 115 18.13 1.76 7.75
CA GLY A 115 18.70 2.58 8.84
C GLY A 115 19.51 1.83 9.90
N GLY A 116 19.76 0.52 9.74
CA GLY A 116 20.61 -0.24 10.66
C GLY A 116 19.88 -0.79 11.91
N THR A 117 18.55 -0.74 11.94
CA THR A 117 17.73 -1.37 12.99
C THR A 117 17.72 -2.90 12.85
N SER A 118 17.56 -3.59 13.99
CA SER A 118 17.67 -5.04 14.05
C SER A 118 16.36 -5.70 13.63
N LYS A 119 16.43 -6.65 12.71
CA LYS A 119 15.25 -7.41 12.26
C LYS A 119 14.77 -8.32 13.39
N SER A 120 13.54 -8.11 13.80
CA SER A 120 12.80 -8.94 14.75
C SER A 120 11.72 -9.73 14.01
N VAL A 121 11.30 -10.86 14.56
CA VAL A 121 10.24 -11.71 13.98
C VAL A 121 8.92 -10.94 13.81
N ALA A 122 8.75 -9.86 14.58
CA ALA A 122 7.61 -8.97 14.54
C ALA A 122 7.89 -7.61 13.90
N GLY A 123 9.04 -7.37 13.25
CA GLY A 123 9.33 -6.10 12.57
C GLY A 123 10.73 -5.52 12.75
N CYS A 124 10.92 -4.21 12.52
CA CYS A 124 12.20 -3.53 12.71
C CYS A 124 12.18 -2.81 14.07
N GLN A 125 13.23 -2.99 14.89
CA GLN A 125 13.38 -2.38 16.21
C GLN A 125 14.73 -1.65 16.34
#